data_AF-A0AAD9DFJ6-F1
#
_entry.id   AF-A0AAD9DFJ6-F1
#
_cell.length_a   1.000
_cell.length_b   1.000
_cell.length_c   1.000
_cell.angle_alpha   90.00
_cell.angle_beta   90.00
_cell.angle_gamma   90.00
#
_symmetry.space_group_name_H-M   'P 1'
#
loop_
_entity.id
_entity.type
_entity.pdbx_description
1 polymer ?
#
loop_
_entity_poly.entity_id
_entity_poly.type
_entity_poly.pdbx_seq_one_letter_code
_entity_poly.pdbx_strand_id
1 'polypeptide(L)'
;MNGSSSTAGSGGSASAAVAMANNAIENARRAATASRKSRKTTKSGMFSGFSSYNSSSGLGASKSSGADSSNFDLMSNDNAYHVIATLITDRLLPKIQERSTFYTLTSEDRAFFQKMLPYSVRRKFVDALRYRLQLIKSSGVRGKANSALMNLTKQCQMLGLDKEKMNALLDLSNSSGVRYPVSKEDHLDIPITSSYEDRPYAHANNYTAATQQPSIYGGASVVDNGVSFGMASSPMAYSNNDGYTSPSARDREATAESLARQQIMAEINETKFLMQGSVTPEANIFWQNHLNELNQRLVSLNTGEQGQPRGTGFEKSNYDVRPQVESYGFSSNQAANNYYEEEPMAIASPRHSDRVKCEVVAPSDLPGGYMFEAQLGSKKFLATVPSGGVTKGQQFLSTMKPLENIEIPVTMGGWSDDLCNCFGAGICHPLLLNGIFFPCIALGQIMTRTGLDWRARPANKLVSSLSCTNMTVFLFFWVAMNCSAALMFMVRWQRGQDMTPDYYAPIIGLNLLSLFYLQNLVKNTREAIRDKYQIPQTTCIGCEDCMCSTFCMSCTICQMGRHTADFDTFNGTCCSRTGLPGQVELASSAIYENSYRSMA
;
A
#
# COMPACT_ATOMS: atom_id res chain seq x y z
N MET A 1 45.96 3.35 34.41
CA MET A 1 45.20 2.40 33.56
C MET A 1 43.72 2.73 33.73
N ASN A 2 43.18 3.61 32.89
CA ASN A 2 41.76 4.00 32.92
C ASN A 2 41.10 3.44 31.65
N GLY A 3 40.15 2.51 31.85
CA GLY A 3 39.32 1.97 30.78
C GLY A 3 38.00 2.72 30.72
N SER A 4 37.76 3.43 29.63
CA SER A 4 36.50 4.07 29.28
C SER A 4 35.71 3.14 28.34
N SER A 5 34.54 2.69 28.79
CA SER A 5 33.56 1.96 27.99
C SER A 5 32.60 2.96 27.32
N SER A 6 32.53 2.92 25.99
CA SER A 6 31.61 3.71 25.17
C SER A 6 30.41 2.86 24.75
N THR A 7 29.22 3.22 25.25
CA THR A 7 27.93 2.70 24.79
C THR A 7 27.41 3.58 23.64
N ALA A 8 27.33 3.02 22.42
CA ALA A 8 26.76 3.68 21.25
C ALA A 8 25.25 3.40 21.12
N GLY A 9 24.46 4.46 20.87
CA GLY A 9 23.00 4.44 20.83
C GLY A 9 22.41 3.98 19.49
N SER A 10 21.39 3.13 19.57
CA SER A 10 20.57 2.60 18.47
C SER A 10 19.18 3.24 18.51
N GLY A 11 19.04 4.44 17.93
CA GLY A 11 17.80 5.25 18.02
C GLY A 11 16.92 5.31 16.76
N GLY A 12 17.36 4.78 15.60
CA GLY A 12 16.72 5.07 14.31
C GLY A 12 15.51 4.21 13.93
N SER A 13 15.44 2.95 14.37
CA SER A 13 14.47 1.96 13.90
C SER A 13 13.07 2.06 14.53
N ALA A 14 12.94 2.72 15.69
CA ALA A 14 11.65 2.84 16.39
C ALA A 14 10.67 3.83 15.72
N SER A 15 11.14 4.75 14.89
CA SER A 15 10.30 5.81 14.30
C SER A 15 9.42 5.31 13.14
N ALA A 16 9.96 4.48 12.25
CA ALA A 16 9.23 3.94 11.11
C ALA A 16 8.12 2.94 11.52
N ALA A 17 8.38 2.13 12.55
CA ALA A 17 7.39 1.22 13.11
C ALA A 17 6.15 1.99 13.61
N VAL A 18 6.38 3.11 14.30
CA VAL A 18 5.35 3.99 14.88
C VAL A 18 4.45 4.62 13.83
N ALA A 19 5.04 5.08 12.72
CA ALA A 19 4.27 5.59 11.59
C ALA A 19 3.36 4.50 10.99
N MET A 20 3.86 3.26 10.86
CA MET A 20 3.06 2.14 10.35
C MET A 20 1.89 1.76 11.25
N ALA A 21 2.06 1.73 12.58
CA ALA A 21 0.94 1.41 13.47
C ALA A 21 -0.09 2.55 13.55
N ASN A 22 0.34 3.81 13.52
CA ASN A 22 -0.60 4.93 13.46
C ASN A 22 -1.44 4.89 12.19
N ASN A 23 -0.83 4.54 11.04
CA ASN A 23 -1.55 4.37 9.78
C ASN A 23 -2.51 3.15 9.82
N ALA A 24 -2.10 2.04 10.43
CA ALA A 24 -2.96 0.87 10.63
C ALA A 24 -4.17 1.16 11.54
N ILE A 25 -3.97 1.91 12.63
CA ILE A 25 -5.04 2.36 13.54
C ILE A 25 -6.02 3.27 12.80
N GLU A 26 -5.52 4.19 11.98
CA GLU A 26 -6.36 5.12 11.22
C GLU A 26 -7.15 4.41 10.11
N ASN A 27 -6.56 3.42 9.44
CA ASN A 27 -7.27 2.57 8.49
C ASN A 27 -8.34 1.71 9.16
N ALA A 28 -8.07 1.17 10.36
CA ALA A 28 -9.07 0.45 11.14
C ALA A 28 -10.23 1.37 11.56
N ARG A 29 -9.96 2.63 11.92
CA ARG A 29 -10.99 3.64 12.18
C ARG A 29 -11.83 3.92 10.94
N ARG A 30 -11.21 4.16 9.78
CA ARG A 30 -11.90 4.40 8.49
C ARG A 30 -12.77 3.21 8.07
N ALA A 31 -12.28 1.99 8.22
CA ALA A 31 -13.04 0.77 7.92
C ALA A 31 -14.26 0.61 8.86
N ALA A 32 -14.10 0.97 10.14
CA ALA A 32 -15.19 0.96 11.11
C ALA A 32 -16.27 2.02 10.80
N THR A 33 -15.88 3.23 10.36
CA THR A 33 -16.85 4.25 9.91
C THR A 33 -17.54 3.87 8.60
N ALA A 34 -16.82 3.29 7.63
CA ALA A 34 -17.41 2.81 6.38
C ALA A 34 -18.45 1.70 6.59
N SER A 35 -18.14 0.74 7.47
CA SER A 35 -19.07 -0.36 7.83
C SER A 35 -20.33 0.16 8.53
N ARG A 36 -20.23 1.24 9.33
CA ARG A 36 -21.40 1.90 9.95
C ARG A 36 -22.29 2.62 8.91
N LYS A 37 -21.69 3.20 7.87
CA LYS A 37 -22.43 3.91 6.80
C LYS A 37 -23.23 2.92 5.93
N SER A 38 -22.67 1.74 5.68
CA SER A 38 -23.35 0.63 4.99
C SER A 38 -24.53 0.06 5.79
N ARG A 39 -24.43 -0.01 7.12
CA ARG A 39 -25.51 -0.57 7.97
C ARG A 39 -26.71 0.37 8.16
N LYS A 40 -26.53 1.69 8.02
CA LYS A 40 -27.64 2.66 8.05
C LYS A 40 -28.46 2.68 6.75
N THR A 41 -27.86 2.29 5.62
CA THR A 41 -28.54 2.26 4.31
C THR A 41 -29.37 0.99 4.09
N THR A 42 -29.05 -0.13 4.75
CA THR A 42 -29.82 -1.38 4.60
C THR A 42 -31.07 -1.48 5.50
N LYS A 43 -31.28 -0.54 6.43
CA LYS A 43 -32.42 -0.60 7.38
C LYS A 43 -33.63 0.27 6.99
N SER A 44 -33.60 0.91 5.81
CA SER A 44 -34.66 1.85 5.37
C SER A 44 -35.49 1.35 4.17
N GLY A 45 -35.37 0.09 3.76
CA GLY A 45 -36.07 -0.38 2.56
C GLY A 45 -36.40 -1.85 2.61
N MET A 46 -37.33 -2.25 3.49
CA MET A 46 -38.19 -3.43 3.32
C MET A 46 -39.10 -3.56 4.54
N PHE A 47 -40.37 -3.18 4.38
CA PHE A 47 -41.59 -3.73 4.97
C PHE A 47 -42.66 -2.63 5.10
N SER A 48 -43.53 -2.54 4.10
CA SER A 48 -44.89 -2.02 4.24
C SER A 48 -45.85 -3.13 3.82
N GLY A 49 -46.73 -3.54 4.72
CA GLY A 49 -47.79 -4.50 4.41
C GLY A 49 -48.38 -5.22 5.62
N PHE A 50 -49.59 -4.78 6.00
CA PHE A 50 -50.65 -5.46 6.77
C PHE A 50 -50.76 -5.33 8.32
N SER A 51 -51.84 -4.61 8.68
CA SER A 51 -52.85 -4.79 9.75
C SER A 51 -52.47 -5.02 11.22
N SER A 52 -52.71 -3.95 12.00
CA SER A 52 -53.74 -3.79 13.05
C SER A 52 -54.09 -4.99 13.95
N TYR A 53 -53.82 -4.87 15.26
CA TYR A 53 -54.82 -4.98 16.34
C TYR A 53 -54.28 -4.32 17.63
N ASN A 54 -55.16 -3.58 18.30
CA ASN A 54 -54.98 -2.89 19.59
C ASN A 54 -54.63 -3.83 20.75
N SER A 55 -53.81 -3.36 21.70
CA SER A 55 -54.20 -3.21 23.12
C SER A 55 -53.07 -2.65 24.02
N SER A 56 -53.34 -1.45 24.54
CA SER A 56 -53.04 -0.89 25.88
C SER A 56 -51.84 -1.32 26.74
N SER A 57 -51.23 -0.26 27.29
CA SER A 57 -50.69 -0.08 28.65
C SER A 57 -49.21 -0.39 28.90
N GLY A 58 -48.52 0.59 29.50
CA GLY A 58 -47.18 0.42 30.06
C GLY A 58 -46.25 1.62 29.87
N LEU A 59 -46.56 2.75 30.50
CA LEU A 59 -45.62 3.86 30.70
C LEU A 59 -44.41 3.36 31.52
N GLY A 60 -43.25 3.28 30.88
CA GLY A 60 -41.96 2.98 31.51
C GLY A 60 -40.89 3.92 30.98
N ALA A 61 -40.38 4.78 31.86
CA ALA A 61 -39.36 5.78 31.59
C ALA A 61 -38.10 5.16 30.96
N SER A 62 -37.80 5.53 29.71
CA SER A 62 -36.52 5.24 29.08
C SER A 62 -35.53 6.33 29.45
N LYS A 63 -34.65 6.02 30.41
CA LYS A 63 -33.39 6.73 30.64
C LYS A 63 -32.63 6.81 29.31
N SER A 64 -32.33 8.03 28.88
CA SER A 64 -31.37 8.29 27.81
C SER A 64 -30.02 7.71 28.23
N SER A 65 -29.64 6.60 27.60
CA SER A 65 -28.27 6.10 27.66
C SER A 65 -27.40 7.13 26.96
N GLY A 66 -26.54 7.79 27.75
CA GLY A 66 -25.42 8.56 27.22
C GLY A 66 -24.68 7.69 26.20
N ALA A 67 -24.25 8.32 25.11
CA ALA A 67 -23.41 7.70 24.10
C ALA A 67 -22.09 7.27 24.76
N ASP A 68 -22.12 6.08 25.35
CA ASP A 68 -21.00 5.50 26.06
C ASP A 68 -19.86 5.36 25.08
N SER A 69 -18.71 5.88 25.51
CA SER A 69 -17.46 5.92 24.74
C SER A 69 -17.29 4.64 23.92
N SER A 70 -17.19 4.83 22.60
CA SER A 70 -17.03 3.80 21.56
C SER A 70 -16.31 2.54 22.07
N ASN A 71 -17.09 1.56 22.51
CA ASN A 71 -16.54 0.36 23.11
C ASN A 71 -15.89 -0.46 21.97
N PHE A 72 -14.58 -0.34 21.85
CA PHE A 72 -13.77 -1.10 20.90
C PHE A 72 -13.97 -2.59 21.19
N ASP A 73 -14.81 -3.26 20.41
CA ASP A 73 -15.18 -4.66 20.58
C ASP A 73 -14.36 -5.54 19.63
N LEU A 74 -13.38 -6.25 20.20
CA LEU A 74 -12.53 -7.20 19.47
C LEU A 74 -13.12 -8.62 19.43
N MET A 75 -14.12 -8.91 20.26
CA MET A 75 -14.75 -10.23 20.31
C MET A 75 -15.55 -10.48 19.05
N SER A 76 -16.32 -9.49 18.59
CA SER A 76 -17.18 -9.62 17.40
C SER A 76 -16.57 -9.07 16.10
N ASN A 77 -15.48 -8.29 16.17
CA ASN A 77 -14.87 -7.66 15.00
C ASN A 77 -13.63 -8.42 14.50
N ASP A 78 -13.85 -9.33 13.55
CA ASP A 78 -12.80 -10.17 12.96
C ASP A 78 -11.67 -9.37 12.32
N ASN A 79 -11.98 -8.27 11.64
CA ASN A 79 -10.97 -7.44 10.96
C ASN A 79 -10.04 -6.76 11.97
N ALA A 80 -10.62 -6.17 13.04
CA ALA A 80 -9.83 -5.52 14.08
C ALA A 80 -8.98 -6.54 14.85
N TYR A 81 -9.53 -7.71 15.14
CA TYR A 81 -8.78 -8.80 15.76
C TYR A 81 -7.64 -9.28 14.86
N HIS A 82 -7.89 -9.49 13.56
CA HIS A 82 -6.89 -9.97 12.60
C HIS A 82 -5.70 -9.03 12.51
N VAL A 83 -5.93 -7.72 12.39
CA VAL A 83 -4.85 -6.72 12.31
C VAL A 83 -3.97 -6.74 13.56
N ILE A 84 -4.57 -6.75 14.75
CA ILE A 84 -3.83 -6.76 16.01
C ILE A 84 -3.09 -8.09 16.20
N ALA A 85 -3.75 -9.22 15.92
CA ALA A 85 -3.15 -10.53 16.03
C ALA A 85 -1.94 -10.67 15.09
N THR A 86 -2.06 -10.23 13.83
CA THR A 86 -0.96 -10.25 12.85
C THR A 86 0.23 -9.42 13.35
N LEU A 87 -0.02 -8.19 13.82
CA LEU A 87 1.03 -7.31 14.36
C LEU A 87 1.77 -7.97 15.54
N ILE A 88 1.06 -8.69 16.41
CA ILE A 88 1.67 -9.38 17.55
C ILE A 88 2.44 -10.62 17.09
N THR A 89 1.86 -11.45 16.22
CA THR A 89 2.50 -12.69 15.75
C THR A 89 3.73 -12.41 14.91
N ASP A 90 3.70 -11.42 14.01
CA ASP A 90 4.84 -11.05 13.18
C ASP A 90 6.05 -10.62 14.00
N ARG A 91 5.80 -9.99 15.17
CA ARG A 91 6.87 -9.55 16.06
C ARG A 91 7.37 -10.64 16.99
N LEU A 92 6.49 -11.52 17.48
CA LEU A 92 6.82 -12.52 18.49
C LEU A 92 7.25 -13.88 17.91
N LEU A 93 6.70 -14.32 16.79
CA LEU A 93 7.04 -15.62 16.19
C LEU A 93 8.53 -15.76 15.84
N PRO A 94 9.21 -14.76 15.25
CA PRO A 94 10.64 -14.85 14.97
C PRO A 94 11.52 -14.97 16.23
N LYS A 95 10.97 -14.68 17.41
CA LYS A 95 11.67 -14.82 18.70
C LYS A 95 11.60 -16.24 19.27
N ILE A 96 10.76 -17.10 18.70
CA ILE A 96 10.73 -18.52 19.04
C ILE A 96 11.91 -19.20 18.33
N GLN A 97 12.93 -19.61 19.09
CA GLN A 97 13.98 -20.48 18.56
C GLN A 97 13.40 -21.88 18.36
N GLU A 98 13.78 -22.59 17.29
CA GLU A 98 13.22 -23.88 16.85
C GLU A 98 13.18 -25.00 17.93
N ARG A 99 13.92 -24.85 19.03
CA ARG A 99 13.94 -25.82 20.14
C ARG A 99 13.61 -25.24 21.51
N SER A 100 13.33 -23.93 21.57
CA SER A 100 13.07 -23.28 22.85
C SER A 100 11.61 -23.44 23.24
N THR A 101 11.38 -23.78 24.51
CA THR A 101 10.04 -23.77 25.12
C THR A 101 9.65 -22.39 25.64
N PHE A 102 10.49 -21.38 25.40
CA PHE A 102 10.29 -20.02 25.86
C PHE A 102 10.80 -18.99 24.83
N TYR A 103 10.23 -17.80 24.86
CA TYR A 103 10.76 -16.63 24.17
C TYR A 103 11.00 -15.50 25.19
N THR A 104 11.94 -14.60 24.88
CA THR A 104 12.26 -13.45 25.71
C THR A 104 11.90 -12.17 24.96
N LEU A 105 11.27 -11.22 25.65
CA LEU A 105 11.02 -9.89 25.10
C LEU A 105 12.23 -9.00 25.33
N THR A 106 12.68 -8.34 24.27
CA THR A 106 13.67 -7.26 24.39
C THR A 106 13.03 -5.98 24.95
N SER A 107 13.85 -5.05 25.42
CA SER A 107 13.37 -3.71 25.81
C SER A 107 12.72 -2.97 24.63
N GLU A 108 13.20 -3.20 23.40
CA GLU A 108 12.63 -2.64 22.16
C GLU A 108 11.22 -3.19 21.90
N ASP A 109 11.03 -4.51 22.03
CA ASP A 109 9.71 -5.13 21.83
C ASP A 109 8.68 -4.60 22.82
N ARG A 110 9.09 -4.38 24.08
CA ARG A 110 8.24 -3.75 25.10
C ARG A 110 7.84 -2.34 24.71
N ALA A 111 8.81 -1.50 24.34
CA ALA A 111 8.56 -0.11 23.94
C ALA A 111 7.63 -0.06 22.73
N PHE A 112 7.82 -0.97 21.76
CA PHE A 112 6.94 -1.15 20.63
C PHE A 112 5.51 -1.45 21.08
N PHE A 113 5.28 -2.50 21.88
CA PHE A 113 3.92 -2.87 22.29
C PHE A 113 3.26 -1.83 23.21
N GLN A 114 4.02 -1.17 24.09
CA GLN A 114 3.50 -0.08 24.92
C GLN A 114 3.02 1.11 24.06
N LYS A 115 3.73 1.39 22.97
CA LYS A 115 3.41 2.48 22.04
C LYS A 115 2.26 2.12 21.09
N MET A 116 2.24 0.89 20.57
CA MET A 116 1.23 0.45 19.59
C MET A 116 -0.08 0.01 20.21
N LEU A 117 -0.01 -0.63 21.37
CA LEU A 117 -1.16 -1.27 22.01
C LEU A 117 -1.31 -0.73 23.43
N PRO A 118 -2.14 0.32 23.63
CA PRO A 118 -2.51 0.77 24.97
C PRO A 118 -2.99 -0.38 25.84
N TYR A 119 -2.77 -0.30 27.16
CA TYR A 119 -3.09 -1.39 28.08
C TYR A 119 -4.55 -1.88 27.96
N SER A 120 -5.49 -0.96 27.75
CA SER A 120 -6.90 -1.27 27.53
C SER A 120 -7.14 -2.13 26.27
N VAL A 121 -6.41 -1.86 25.19
CA VAL A 121 -6.47 -2.64 23.94
C VAL A 121 -5.83 -4.01 24.13
N ARG A 122 -4.68 -4.08 24.82
CA ARG A 122 -4.01 -5.36 25.14
C ARG A 122 -4.93 -6.28 25.93
N ARG A 123 -5.59 -5.76 26.97
CA ARG A 123 -6.55 -6.53 27.77
C ARG A 123 -7.72 -7.04 26.93
N LYS A 124 -8.36 -6.16 26.15
CA LYS A 124 -9.47 -6.54 25.26
C LYS A 124 -9.06 -7.56 24.20
N PHE A 125 -7.82 -7.49 23.71
CA PHE A 125 -7.29 -8.46 22.76
C PHE A 125 -7.14 -9.84 23.41
N VAL A 126 -6.61 -9.91 24.64
CA VAL A 126 -6.51 -11.17 25.40
C VAL A 126 -7.90 -11.76 25.67
N ASP A 127 -8.88 -10.92 26.06
CA ASP A 127 -10.25 -11.37 26.28
C ASP A 127 -10.89 -11.90 24.98
N ALA A 128 -10.69 -11.21 23.85
CA ALA A 128 -11.15 -11.66 22.54
C ALA A 128 -10.47 -12.94 22.07
N LEU A 129 -9.17 -13.11 22.33
CA LEU A 129 -8.43 -14.34 22.04
C LEU A 129 -9.03 -15.52 22.82
N ARG A 130 -9.28 -15.36 24.12
CA ARG A 130 -9.92 -16.41 24.94
C ARG A 130 -11.31 -16.79 24.44
N TYR A 131 -12.13 -15.78 24.14
CA TYR A 131 -13.47 -15.98 23.59
C TYR A 131 -13.42 -16.78 22.28
N ARG A 132 -12.53 -16.42 21.36
CA ARG A 132 -12.35 -17.12 20.08
C ARG A 132 -11.83 -18.54 20.26
N LEU A 133 -10.90 -18.77 21.19
CA LEU A 133 -10.44 -20.12 21.53
C LEU A 133 -11.57 -20.98 22.10
N GLN A 134 -12.46 -20.40 22.90
CA GLN A 134 -13.65 -21.10 23.39
C GLN A 134 -14.59 -21.47 22.24
N LEU A 135 -14.79 -20.56 21.26
CA LEU A 135 -15.58 -20.85 20.06
C LEU A 135 -14.96 -21.98 19.22
N ILE A 136 -13.62 -22.03 19.08
CA ILE A 136 -12.92 -23.10 18.38
C ILE A 136 -13.13 -24.44 19.10
N LYS A 137 -13.05 -24.46 20.44
CA LYS A 137 -13.31 -25.66 21.25
C LYS A 137 -14.76 -26.12 21.19
N SER A 138 -15.72 -25.19 21.18
CA SER A 138 -17.15 -25.51 21.19
C SER A 138 -17.72 -25.89 19.82
N SER A 139 -17.09 -25.43 18.72
CA SER A 139 -17.62 -25.68 17.36
C SER A 139 -17.54 -27.13 16.91
N GLY A 140 -16.82 -28.01 17.64
CA GLY A 140 -16.71 -29.43 17.32
C GLY A 140 -15.95 -29.69 16.01
N VAL A 141 -15.31 -30.87 15.92
CA VAL A 141 -14.38 -31.27 14.84
C VAL A 141 -15.05 -31.39 13.45
N ARG A 142 -16.37 -31.17 13.34
CA ARG A 142 -17.11 -31.31 12.08
C ARG A 142 -17.45 -29.96 11.46
N GLY A 143 -16.57 -29.50 10.57
CA GLY A 143 -17.07 -29.05 9.27
C GLY A 143 -16.88 -27.59 8.86
N LYS A 144 -15.95 -26.83 9.43
CA LYS A 144 -15.49 -25.60 8.76
C LYS A 144 -13.97 -25.55 8.65
N ALA A 145 -13.54 -25.51 7.38
CA ALA A 145 -12.16 -25.46 6.93
C ALA A 145 -11.34 -24.40 7.68
N ASN A 146 -10.05 -24.71 7.85
CA ASN A 146 -9.01 -23.87 8.44
C ASN A 146 -9.06 -22.42 7.96
N SER A 147 -9.85 -21.57 8.63
CA SER A 147 -9.88 -20.15 8.29
C SER A 147 -8.55 -19.53 8.70
N ALA A 148 -8.04 -18.57 7.91
CA ALA A 148 -6.82 -17.85 8.23
C ALA A 148 -6.89 -17.23 9.65
N LEU A 149 -8.07 -16.75 10.04
CA LEU A 149 -8.35 -16.23 11.37
C LEU A 149 -8.20 -17.28 12.47
N MET A 150 -8.62 -18.53 12.23
CA MET A 150 -8.46 -19.63 13.18
C MET A 150 -6.98 -19.99 13.35
N ASN A 151 -6.22 -20.08 12.26
CA ASN A 151 -4.78 -20.34 12.31
C ASN A 151 -4.04 -19.23 13.08
N LEU A 152 -4.39 -17.97 12.81
CA LEU A 152 -3.84 -16.82 13.52
C LEU A 152 -4.18 -16.84 15.02
N THR A 153 -5.42 -17.20 15.37
CA THR A 153 -5.87 -17.38 16.77
C THR A 153 -5.05 -18.47 17.47
N LYS A 154 -4.79 -19.59 16.79
CA LYS A 154 -3.93 -20.68 17.30
C LYS A 154 -2.47 -20.25 17.46
N GLN A 155 -1.92 -19.45 16.54
CA GLN A 155 -0.57 -18.89 16.70
C GLN A 155 -0.47 -18.00 17.94
N CYS A 156 -1.48 -17.17 18.22
CA CYS A 156 -1.54 -16.38 19.44
C CYS A 156 -1.62 -17.26 20.71
N GLN A 157 -2.35 -18.38 20.66
CA GLN A 157 -2.40 -19.37 21.75
C GLN A 157 -1.06 -20.07 21.95
N MET A 158 -0.37 -20.46 20.88
CA MET A 158 0.98 -21.04 20.92
C MET A 158 1.96 -20.08 21.61
N LEU A 159 1.83 -18.78 21.38
CA LEU A 159 2.61 -17.73 22.07
C LEU A 159 2.23 -17.55 23.57
N GLY A 160 1.25 -18.29 24.08
CA GLY A 160 0.79 -18.24 25.47
C GLY A 160 0.02 -16.97 25.81
N LEU A 161 -0.50 -16.25 24.82
CA LEU A 161 -1.18 -14.97 25.00
C LEU A 161 -2.60 -15.10 25.56
N ASP A 162 -3.12 -16.30 25.67
CA ASP A 162 -4.42 -16.59 26.28
C ASP A 162 -4.32 -16.73 27.81
N LYS A 163 -3.13 -17.01 28.36
CA LYS A 163 -2.92 -17.24 29.80
C LYS A 163 -3.12 -15.96 30.62
N GLU A 164 -3.63 -16.10 31.84
CA GLU A 164 -3.76 -14.98 32.80
C GLU A 164 -2.42 -14.63 33.44
N LYS A 165 -1.66 -15.66 33.80
CA LYS A 165 -0.32 -15.54 34.37
C LYS A 165 0.70 -15.66 33.25
N MET A 166 1.81 -14.92 33.34
CA MET A 166 2.89 -14.94 32.35
C MET A 166 2.43 -14.54 30.93
N ASN A 167 1.51 -13.58 30.83
CA ASN A 167 1.08 -13.05 29.55
C ASN A 167 2.02 -11.91 29.12
N ALA A 168 2.77 -12.14 28.04
CA ALA A 168 3.74 -11.19 27.52
C ALA A 168 3.14 -9.80 27.23
N LEU A 169 1.87 -9.73 26.84
CA LEU A 169 1.19 -8.45 26.59
C LEU A 169 0.68 -7.78 27.87
N LEU A 170 0.26 -8.53 28.88
CA LEU A 170 -0.25 -7.91 30.12
C LEU A 170 0.87 -7.49 31.07
N ASP A 171 2.02 -8.17 31.01
CA ASP A 171 3.14 -7.96 31.93
C ASP A 171 4.29 -7.09 31.36
N LEU A 172 3.98 -6.14 30.47
CA LEU A 172 5.02 -5.30 29.85
C LEU A 172 5.80 -4.40 30.84
N SER A 173 5.29 -4.17 32.06
CA SER A 173 5.99 -3.35 33.06
C SER A 173 7.20 -4.06 33.65
N ASN A 174 7.11 -5.36 33.97
CA ASN A 174 8.11 -6.07 34.78
C ASN A 174 9.00 -7.03 33.98
N SER A 175 8.91 -7.01 32.65
CA SER A 175 9.30 -8.13 31.79
C SER A 175 10.65 -8.11 31.09
N SER A 176 11.53 -7.16 31.39
CA SER A 176 12.83 -7.13 30.70
C SER A 176 13.64 -8.38 31.03
N GLY A 177 13.90 -9.22 30.02
CA GLY A 177 14.60 -10.50 30.19
C GLY A 177 13.75 -11.63 30.78
N VAL A 178 12.45 -11.42 30.99
CA VAL A 178 11.54 -12.48 31.46
C VAL A 178 11.30 -13.48 30.32
N ARG A 179 11.36 -14.77 30.67
CA ARG A 179 11.11 -15.89 29.76
C ARG A 179 9.63 -16.24 29.78
N TYR A 180 8.98 -16.15 28.63
CA TYR A 180 7.58 -16.49 28.45
C TYR A 180 7.44 -17.89 27.87
N PRO A 181 6.69 -18.81 28.51
CA PRO A 181 6.55 -20.16 28.02
C PRO A 181 5.68 -20.21 26.74
N VAL A 182 6.21 -20.85 25.71
CA VAL A 182 5.45 -21.24 24.51
C VAL A 182 4.52 -22.39 24.90
N SER A 183 3.24 -22.29 24.56
CA SER A 183 2.30 -23.38 24.78
C SER A 183 2.59 -24.49 23.78
N LYS A 184 3.17 -25.60 24.25
CA LYS A 184 3.18 -26.85 23.49
C LYS A 184 1.76 -27.41 23.59
N GLU A 185 0.98 -27.30 22.52
CA GLU A 185 -0.20 -28.16 22.41
C GLU A 185 0.29 -29.58 22.17
N ASP A 186 -0.15 -30.50 23.02
CA ASP A 186 0.05 -31.93 22.80
C ASP A 186 -0.73 -32.33 21.53
N HIS A 187 -0.01 -32.62 20.46
CA HIS A 187 -0.47 -33.29 19.24
C HIS A 187 -1.58 -32.64 18.40
N LEU A 188 -1.24 -31.55 17.70
CA LEU A 188 -1.75 -31.31 16.35
C LEU A 188 -0.55 -30.90 15.47
N ASP A 189 -0.11 -31.80 14.59
CA ASP A 189 0.93 -31.56 13.58
C ASP A 189 0.45 -30.48 12.60
N ILE A 190 0.56 -29.21 13.00
CA ILE A 190 0.46 -28.09 12.08
C ILE A 190 1.88 -27.92 11.52
N PRO A 191 2.12 -28.26 10.25
CA PRO A 191 3.41 -27.99 9.65
C PRO A 191 3.65 -26.48 9.74
N ILE A 192 4.67 -26.09 10.49
CA ILE A 192 5.28 -24.77 10.34
C ILE A 192 5.73 -24.76 8.89
N THR A 193 5.02 -24.03 8.03
CA THR A 193 5.42 -23.81 6.65
C THR A 193 6.70 -22.99 6.69
N SER A 194 7.82 -23.69 6.86
CA SER A 194 9.14 -23.26 6.43
C SER A 194 9.00 -22.85 4.96
N SER A 195 9.46 -21.65 4.67
CA SER A 195 9.62 -21.13 3.32
C SER A 195 10.22 -22.18 2.39
N TYR A 196 9.63 -22.30 1.20
CA TYR A 196 10.11 -23.05 0.04
C TYR A 196 11.65 -23.12 -0.03
N GLU A 197 12.23 -24.27 0.34
CA GLU A 197 13.53 -24.71 -0.17
C GLU A 197 13.29 -25.65 -1.35
N ASP A 198 13.65 -25.19 -2.54
CA ASP A 198 13.72 -25.99 -3.76
C ASP A 198 14.79 -27.09 -3.59
N ARG A 199 14.37 -28.36 -3.64
CA ARG A 199 15.27 -29.47 -4.00
C ARG A 199 14.75 -30.17 -5.26
N PRO A 200 15.63 -30.49 -6.23
CA PRO A 200 15.25 -31.08 -7.50
C PRO A 200 15.05 -32.60 -7.34
N TYR A 201 13.91 -33.12 -7.78
CA TYR A 201 13.73 -34.57 -7.91
C TYR A 201 14.03 -35.02 -9.35
N ALA A 202 15.02 -35.90 -9.42
CA ALA A 202 15.44 -36.64 -10.59
C ALA A 202 14.41 -37.70 -11.01
N HIS A 203 14.44 -38.00 -12.31
CA HIS A 203 13.74 -39.08 -12.98
C HIS A 203 13.90 -40.46 -12.31
N ALA A 204 12.82 -41.25 -12.33
CA ALA A 204 12.91 -42.71 -12.51
C ALA A 204 11.64 -43.25 -13.19
N ASN A 205 11.85 -44.00 -14.27
CA ASN A 205 10.87 -44.72 -15.08
C ASN A 205 10.66 -46.17 -14.56
N ASN A 206 9.59 -46.80 -15.09
CA ASN A 206 9.23 -48.23 -15.12
C ASN A 206 8.47 -48.73 -13.86
N TYR A 207 7.33 -49.42 -13.94
CA TYR A 207 7.03 -50.58 -14.79
C TYR A 207 5.56 -50.71 -15.25
N THR A 208 5.45 -51.42 -16.36
CA THR A 208 4.33 -52.12 -17.04
C THR A 208 3.42 -53.00 -16.18
N ALA A 209 2.12 -53.08 -16.51
CA ALA A 209 1.48 -54.27 -17.14
C ALA A 209 -0.08 -54.26 -17.02
N ALA A 210 -0.72 -54.60 -18.15
CA ALA A 210 -1.99 -55.34 -18.41
C ALA A 210 -3.09 -55.38 -17.31
N THR A 211 -4.40 -55.34 -17.60
CA THR A 211 -5.15 -56.25 -18.50
C THR A 211 -6.64 -55.83 -18.58
N GLN A 212 -7.29 -56.18 -19.70
CA GLN A 212 -8.69 -56.63 -19.86
C GLN A 212 -9.87 -55.63 -19.86
N GLN A 213 -10.43 -55.48 -21.07
CA GLN A 213 -11.84 -55.23 -21.34
C GLN A 213 -12.73 -56.39 -20.83
N PRO A 214 -14.05 -56.19 -20.71
CA PRO A 214 -14.89 -56.72 -21.79
C PRO A 214 -16.01 -55.78 -22.27
N SER A 215 -16.26 -55.90 -23.56
CA SER A 215 -17.44 -55.47 -24.32
C SER A 215 -18.70 -56.22 -23.91
N ILE A 216 -19.86 -55.54 -23.80
CA ILE A 216 -21.18 -56.16 -24.02
C ILE A 216 -22.06 -55.20 -24.84
N TYR A 217 -22.71 -55.81 -25.83
CA TYR A 217 -23.64 -55.33 -26.85
C TYR A 217 -25.03 -54.96 -26.30
N GLY A 218 -25.78 -54.17 -27.10
CA GLY A 218 -27.24 -54.11 -27.14
C GLY A 218 -27.80 -52.82 -26.52
N GLY A 219 -28.76 -52.11 -27.09
CA GLY A 219 -29.64 -52.32 -28.23
C GLY A 219 -30.60 -51.12 -28.27
N ALA A 220 -31.15 -50.83 -29.45
CA ALA A 220 -31.96 -49.66 -29.74
C ALA A 220 -33.27 -49.56 -28.93
N SER A 221 -33.73 -48.34 -28.67
CA SER A 221 -35.15 -48.00 -28.81
C SER A 221 -35.36 -46.48 -28.94
N VAL A 222 -35.97 -46.14 -30.07
CA VAL A 222 -36.64 -44.89 -30.41
C VAL A 222 -37.71 -44.57 -29.37
N VAL A 223 -37.70 -43.35 -28.81
CA VAL A 223 -38.92 -42.69 -28.33
C VAL A 223 -38.85 -41.21 -28.70
N ASP A 224 -39.69 -40.91 -29.67
CA ASP A 224 -40.14 -39.61 -30.13
C ASP A 224 -40.87 -38.88 -28.99
N ASN A 225 -40.60 -37.59 -28.78
CA ASN A 225 -41.51 -36.69 -28.07
C ASN A 225 -41.15 -35.24 -28.40
N GLY A 226 -41.82 -34.74 -29.44
CA GLY A 226 -41.91 -33.33 -29.74
C GLY A 226 -42.67 -32.59 -28.64
N VAL A 227 -42.13 -31.46 -28.20
CA VAL A 227 -42.90 -30.41 -27.55
C VAL A 227 -42.65 -29.12 -28.31
N SER A 228 -43.69 -28.73 -29.03
CA SER A 228 -43.88 -27.44 -29.67
C SER A 228 -43.98 -26.34 -28.61
N PHE A 229 -43.28 -25.22 -28.78
CA PHE A 229 -43.68 -23.95 -28.19
C PHE A 229 -43.66 -22.86 -29.26
N GLY A 230 -44.85 -22.40 -29.59
CA GLY A 230 -45.12 -21.32 -30.53
C GLY A 230 -44.80 -19.94 -29.98
N MET A 231 -44.63 -19.04 -30.94
CA MET A 231 -44.34 -17.62 -30.82
C MET A 231 -45.36 -16.82 -30.01
N ALA A 232 -44.89 -15.76 -29.34
CA ALA A 232 -45.63 -14.51 -29.23
C ALA A 232 -44.69 -13.32 -29.02
N SER A 233 -44.60 -12.49 -30.05
CA SER A 233 -44.02 -11.17 -30.12
C SER A 233 -45.03 -10.09 -29.67
N SER A 234 -44.60 -9.06 -28.93
CA SER A 234 -45.04 -7.66 -29.09
C SER A 234 -44.34 -6.66 -28.14
N PRO A 235 -44.34 -5.34 -28.45
CA PRO A 235 -43.28 -4.37 -28.13
C PRO A 235 -43.71 -3.21 -27.20
N MET A 236 -42.84 -2.16 -27.09
CA MET A 236 -43.01 -0.81 -26.48
C MET A 236 -42.50 -0.66 -25.03
N ALA A 237 -41.89 0.44 -24.56
CA ALA A 237 -41.59 1.78 -25.08
C ALA A 237 -40.45 2.44 -24.25
N TYR A 238 -39.85 3.47 -24.83
CA TYR A 238 -38.94 4.45 -24.22
C TYR A 238 -39.56 5.19 -23.02
N SER A 239 -38.75 5.46 -21.99
CA SER A 239 -38.89 6.68 -21.17
C SER A 239 -37.53 7.10 -20.60
N ASN A 240 -37.01 8.21 -21.12
CA ASN A 240 -35.90 8.99 -20.55
C ASN A 240 -36.51 10.01 -19.57
N ASN A 241 -36.09 10.00 -18.30
CA ASN A 241 -36.05 11.23 -17.50
C ASN A 241 -35.30 10.98 -16.18
N ASP A 242 -34.02 11.37 -16.12
CA ASP A 242 -33.33 11.60 -14.85
C ASP A 242 -32.72 13.00 -14.89
N GLY A 243 -33.38 13.93 -14.20
CA GLY A 243 -32.92 15.29 -13.98
C GLY A 243 -31.84 15.30 -12.90
N TYR A 244 -30.61 15.64 -13.29
CA TYR A 244 -29.54 15.99 -12.35
C TYR A 244 -29.81 17.38 -11.75
N THR A 245 -30.29 17.43 -10.52
CA THR A 245 -30.26 18.64 -9.70
C THR A 245 -28.83 18.94 -9.29
N SER A 246 -28.30 20.09 -9.73
CA SER A 246 -27.00 20.58 -9.29
C SER A 246 -27.00 20.88 -7.78
N PRO A 247 -25.91 20.59 -7.05
CA PRO A 247 -25.78 20.94 -5.64
C PRO A 247 -25.99 22.44 -5.43
N SER A 248 -26.75 22.81 -4.40
CA SER A 248 -27.00 24.22 -4.08
C SER A 248 -25.70 24.90 -3.65
N ALA A 249 -25.57 26.21 -3.88
CA ALA A 249 -24.37 26.97 -3.51
C ALA A 249 -23.97 26.81 -2.03
N ARG A 250 -24.95 26.57 -1.14
CA ARG A 250 -24.71 26.31 0.29
C ARG A 250 -23.99 24.99 0.56
N ASP A 251 -24.21 23.96 -0.26
CA ASP A 251 -23.55 22.66 -0.11
C ASP A 251 -22.07 22.74 -0.52
N ARG A 252 -21.73 23.63 -1.47
CA ARG A 252 -20.33 23.89 -1.86
C ARG A 252 -19.57 24.62 -0.75
N GLU A 253 -20.21 25.57 -0.08
CA GLU A 253 -19.61 26.37 1.00
C GLU A 253 -19.33 25.51 2.25
N ALA A 254 -20.29 24.67 2.66
CA ALA A 254 -20.08 23.71 3.74
C ALA A 254 -18.97 22.68 3.44
N THR A 255 -18.80 22.32 2.16
CA THR A 255 -17.72 21.40 1.73
C THR A 255 -16.35 22.08 1.75
N ALA A 256 -16.27 23.34 1.31
CA ALA A 256 -15.03 24.12 1.32
C ALA A 256 -14.52 24.38 2.74
N GLU A 257 -15.43 24.73 3.67
CA GLU A 257 -15.07 24.95 5.07
C GLU A 257 -14.61 23.66 5.76
N SER A 258 -15.27 22.53 5.46
CA SER A 258 -14.85 21.22 5.97
C SER A 258 -13.43 20.84 5.50
N LEU A 259 -13.08 21.17 4.25
CA LEU A 259 -11.73 20.96 3.71
C LEU A 259 -10.70 21.86 4.38
N ALA A 260 -11.01 23.14 4.60
CA ALA A 260 -10.13 24.08 5.30
C ALA A 260 -9.82 23.61 6.74
N ARG A 261 -10.82 23.10 7.47
CA ARG A 261 -10.63 22.52 8.81
C ARG A 261 -9.74 21.27 8.78
N GLN A 262 -9.90 20.41 7.77
CA GLN A 262 -9.07 19.21 7.61
C GLN A 262 -7.61 19.57 7.29
N GLN A 263 -7.38 20.60 6.47
CA GLN A 263 -6.04 21.07 6.13
C GLN A 263 -5.32 21.62 7.38
N ILE A 264 -5.95 22.51 8.15
CA ILE A 264 -5.34 23.06 9.37
C ILE A 264 -5.04 21.97 10.39
N MET A 265 -5.90 20.97 10.54
CA MET A 265 -5.65 19.81 11.41
C MET A 265 -4.44 18.96 10.95
N ALA A 266 -4.20 18.86 9.65
CA ALA A 266 -3.02 18.18 9.12
C ALA A 266 -1.75 18.97 9.45
N GLU A 267 -1.74 20.28 9.19
CA GLU A 267 -0.62 21.19 9.48
C GLU A 267 -0.27 21.22 10.98
N ILE A 268 -1.28 21.18 11.87
CA ILE A 268 -1.08 21.10 13.33
C ILE A 268 -0.31 19.82 13.73
N ASN A 269 -0.65 18.68 13.13
CA ASN A 269 -0.02 17.41 13.47
C ASN A 269 1.42 17.33 12.96
N GLU A 270 1.68 17.89 11.78
CA GLU A 270 3.02 18.00 11.21
C GLU A 270 3.90 18.95 12.03
N THR A 271 3.38 20.12 12.38
CA THR A 271 4.09 21.09 13.23
C THR A 271 4.48 20.47 14.58
N LYS A 272 3.60 19.67 15.19
CA LYS A 272 3.92 18.92 16.42
C LYS A 272 5.04 17.90 16.22
N PHE A 273 5.09 17.24 15.07
CA PHE A 273 6.14 16.29 14.74
C PHE A 273 7.50 17.00 14.55
N LEU A 274 7.52 18.11 13.81
CA LEU A 274 8.73 18.92 13.59
C LEU A 274 9.25 19.55 14.89
N MET A 275 8.35 20.00 15.76
CA MET A 275 8.71 20.49 17.10
C MET A 275 9.38 19.39 17.95
N GLN A 276 8.92 18.13 17.87
CA GLN A 276 9.53 17.00 18.59
C GLN A 276 10.91 16.60 18.03
N GLY A 277 11.14 16.80 16.73
CA GLY A 277 12.42 16.54 16.07
C GLY A 277 13.43 17.69 16.14
N SER A 278 13.02 18.85 16.64
CA SER A 278 13.86 20.04 16.69
C SER A 278 14.91 19.94 17.79
N VAL A 279 16.19 20.00 17.39
CA VAL A 279 17.34 19.86 18.30
C VAL A 279 17.78 21.22 18.87
N THR A 280 17.46 22.31 18.18
CA THR A 280 17.79 23.68 18.62
C THR A 280 16.61 24.33 19.35
N PRO A 281 16.88 25.10 20.43
CA PRO A 281 15.83 25.79 21.17
C PRO A 281 15.11 26.84 20.32
N GLU A 282 15.80 27.49 19.37
CA GLU A 282 15.22 28.47 18.46
C GLU A 282 14.20 27.83 17.50
N ALA A 283 14.49 26.63 16.97
CA ALA A 283 13.56 25.90 16.13
C ALA A 283 12.33 25.43 16.94
N ASN A 284 12.53 25.03 18.20
CA ASN A 284 11.42 24.67 19.09
C ASN A 284 10.47 25.87 19.32
N ILE A 285 11.02 27.05 19.61
CA ILE A 285 10.25 28.30 19.75
C ILE A 285 9.51 28.65 18.46
N PHE A 286 10.16 28.53 17.30
CA PHE A 286 9.55 28.77 16.00
C PHE A 286 8.32 27.86 15.76
N TRP A 287 8.47 26.54 15.92
CA TRP A 287 7.37 25.60 15.73
C TRP A 287 6.26 25.76 16.77
N GLN A 288 6.61 26.14 18.00
CA GLN A 288 5.63 26.44 19.03
C GLN A 288 4.78 27.67 18.69
N ASN A 289 5.41 28.73 18.16
CA ASN A 289 4.68 29.91 17.68
C ASN A 289 3.78 29.58 16.49
N HIS A 290 4.28 28.80 15.52
CA HIS A 290 3.49 28.37 14.38
C HIS A 290 2.30 27.48 14.79
N LEU A 291 2.50 26.59 15.76
CA LEU A 291 1.44 25.75 16.32
C LEU A 291 0.34 26.60 16.97
N ASN A 292 0.70 27.68 17.68
CA ASN A 292 -0.26 28.61 18.27
C ASN A 292 -1.07 29.35 17.20
N GLU A 293 -0.43 29.79 16.12
CA GLU A 293 -1.10 30.44 14.98
C GLU A 293 -2.12 29.51 14.32
N LEU A 294 -1.75 28.25 14.05
CA LEU A 294 -2.66 27.26 13.46
C LEU A 294 -3.85 26.95 14.37
N ASN A 295 -3.63 26.85 15.68
CA ASN A 295 -4.73 26.68 16.65
C ASN A 295 -5.67 27.90 16.66
N GLN A 296 -5.14 29.12 16.54
CA GLN A 296 -5.95 30.33 16.47
C GLN A 296 -6.80 30.37 15.19
N ARG A 297 -6.23 29.97 14.04
CA ARG A 297 -6.98 29.82 12.77
C ARG A 297 -8.10 28.80 12.91
N LEU A 298 -7.83 27.65 13.54
CA LEU A 298 -8.84 26.62 13.79
C LEU A 298 -10.00 27.13 14.67
N VAL A 299 -9.69 27.91 15.72
CA VAL A 299 -10.72 28.54 16.57
C VAL A 299 -11.55 29.54 15.77
N SER A 300 -10.93 30.36 14.92
CA SER A 300 -11.63 31.34 14.09
C SER A 300 -12.65 30.70 13.13
N LEU A 301 -12.31 29.53 12.54
CA LEU A 301 -13.23 28.75 11.71
C LEU A 301 -14.41 28.18 12.52
N ASN A 302 -14.18 27.77 13.77
CA ASN A 302 -15.26 27.25 14.62
C ASN A 302 -16.19 28.36 15.14
N THR A 303 -15.68 29.56 15.38
CA THR A 303 -16.50 30.70 15.85
C THR A 303 -17.36 31.33 14.75
N GLY A 304 -17.01 31.14 13.48
CA GLY A 304 -17.82 31.59 12.34
C GLY A 304 -19.20 30.93 12.23
N GLU A 305 -19.43 29.80 12.92
CA GLU A 305 -20.72 29.08 12.93
C GLU A 305 -21.78 29.74 13.84
N GLN A 306 -21.44 30.72 14.68
CA GLN A 306 -22.39 31.31 15.63
C GLN A 306 -22.58 32.82 15.44
N GLY A 307 -23.50 33.17 14.53
CA GLY A 307 -24.39 34.33 14.74
C GLY A 307 -24.30 35.46 13.73
N GLN A 308 -25.23 35.46 12.77
CA GLN A 308 -25.81 36.70 12.26
C GLN A 308 -27.35 36.61 12.38
N PRO A 309 -27.97 37.21 13.41
CA PRO A 309 -29.42 37.33 13.46
C PRO A 309 -29.87 38.38 12.43
N ARG A 310 -30.74 37.97 11.50
CA ARG A 310 -31.46 38.87 10.59
C ARG A 310 -32.41 39.76 11.41
N GLY A 311 -32.01 41.02 11.60
CA GLY A 311 -32.87 42.11 12.04
C GLY A 311 -33.23 43.01 10.86
N THR A 312 -34.53 43.20 10.67
CA THR A 312 -35.18 44.04 9.65
C THR A 312 -35.18 45.53 10.02
N GLY A 313 -34.97 46.41 9.03
CA GLY A 313 -35.65 47.71 8.94
C GLY A 313 -34.86 48.98 9.32
N PHE A 314 -34.73 49.88 8.34
CA PHE A 314 -34.68 51.36 8.38
C PHE A 314 -33.90 52.07 9.51
N GLU A 315 -32.90 52.90 9.16
CA GLU A 315 -32.97 54.38 9.23
C GLU A 315 -31.74 55.04 8.59
N LYS A 316 -31.95 56.17 7.90
CA LYS A 316 -30.92 57.04 7.29
C LYS A 316 -30.19 57.86 8.36
N SER A 317 -28.88 58.08 8.21
CA SER A 317 -28.30 59.44 8.30
C SER A 317 -26.81 59.49 7.94
N ASN A 318 -26.47 60.61 7.31
CA ASN A 318 -25.15 61.12 6.91
C ASN A 318 -24.10 61.10 8.02
N TYR A 319 -22.82 60.93 7.68
CA TYR A 319 -21.84 62.03 7.64
C TYR A 319 -20.53 61.57 6.96
N ASP A 320 -20.16 62.31 5.91
CA ASP A 320 -18.82 62.46 5.34
C ASP A 320 -17.82 62.89 6.42
N VAL A 321 -16.61 62.31 6.44
CA VAL A 321 -15.33 63.06 6.53
C VAL A 321 -14.21 62.21 5.93
N ARG A 322 -13.67 62.71 4.82
CA ARG A 322 -12.43 62.27 4.16
C ARG A 322 -11.30 63.21 4.61
N PRO A 323 -10.07 62.72 4.86
CA PRO A 323 -8.90 63.59 4.75
C PRO A 323 -8.12 63.27 3.46
N GLN A 324 -7.93 64.32 2.63
CA GLN A 324 -6.67 64.53 1.91
C GLN A 324 -5.58 64.84 2.96
N VAL A 325 -4.27 64.73 2.76
CA VAL A 325 -3.31 65.34 1.82
C VAL A 325 -1.98 64.56 2.15
N GLU A 326 -1.06 64.18 1.28
CA GLU A 326 0.03 65.02 0.76
C GLU A 326 0.89 64.31 -0.27
N SER A 327 1.26 65.13 -1.26
CA SER A 327 2.17 64.89 -2.37
C SER A 327 3.59 65.26 -1.93
N TYR A 328 4.56 64.39 -2.20
CA TYR A 328 5.94 64.82 -2.45
C TYR A 328 6.48 64.09 -3.68
N GLY A 329 6.80 64.86 -4.71
CA GLY A 329 7.67 64.45 -5.80
C GLY A 329 9.12 64.85 -5.51
N PHE A 330 10.08 64.04 -5.97
CA PHE A 330 11.46 64.45 -6.27
C PHE A 330 12.09 63.36 -7.16
N SER A 331 12.16 63.62 -8.46
CA SER A 331 13.37 63.98 -9.23
C SER A 331 14.40 62.86 -9.40
N SER A 332 14.47 62.39 -10.64
CA SER A 332 15.63 61.77 -11.28
C SER A 332 16.89 62.63 -11.17
N ASN A 333 18.03 62.03 -10.83
CA ASN A 333 19.26 62.09 -11.63
C ASN A 333 20.42 61.25 -11.05
N GLN A 334 21.25 60.83 -12.00
CA GLN A 334 22.55 60.16 -11.95
C GLN A 334 23.48 60.54 -10.78
N ALA A 335 24.17 59.54 -10.23
CA ALA A 335 25.58 59.66 -9.87
C ALA A 335 26.25 58.27 -9.82
N ALA A 336 27.41 58.19 -10.45
CA ALA A 336 28.34 57.07 -10.40
C ALA A 336 28.96 56.92 -9.00
N ASN A 337 29.24 55.68 -8.58
CA ASN A 337 30.57 55.21 -8.17
C ASN A 337 30.52 53.77 -7.63
N ASN A 338 31.49 52.98 -8.11
CA ASN A 338 32.20 51.85 -7.50
C ASN A 338 31.68 51.26 -6.19
N TYR A 339 31.63 49.93 -6.08
CA TYR A 339 32.26 49.14 -5.00
C TYR A 339 32.12 47.61 -5.28
N TYR A 340 33.29 46.94 -5.28
CA TYR A 340 33.67 45.53 -5.06
C TYR A 340 32.98 44.35 -5.77
N GLU A 341 33.86 43.62 -6.46
CA GLU A 341 33.78 42.23 -6.92
C GLU A 341 33.76 41.30 -5.69
N GLU A 342 32.60 40.71 -5.36
CA GLU A 342 32.52 39.61 -4.39
C GLU A 342 32.66 38.27 -5.11
N GLU A 343 33.70 37.52 -4.74
CA GLU A 343 33.89 36.12 -5.10
C GLU A 343 32.68 35.27 -4.66
N PRO A 344 32.29 34.23 -5.42
CA PRO A 344 31.22 33.33 -5.02
C PRO A 344 31.67 32.49 -3.82
N MET A 345 31.10 32.79 -2.65
CA MET A 345 31.21 31.95 -1.47
C MET A 345 30.76 30.52 -1.79
N ALA A 346 31.72 29.60 -1.71
CA ALA A 346 31.51 28.17 -1.81
C ALA A 346 30.45 27.71 -0.79
N ILE A 347 29.30 27.27 -1.30
CA ILE A 347 28.27 26.59 -0.52
C ILE A 347 28.91 25.32 0.06
N ALA A 348 29.08 25.31 1.37
CA ALA A 348 29.65 24.19 2.10
C ALA A 348 28.81 22.93 1.87
N SER A 349 29.38 21.98 1.14
CA SER A 349 28.84 20.65 0.90
C SER A 349 28.50 19.98 2.25
N PRO A 350 27.33 19.30 2.38
CA PRO A 350 26.90 18.73 3.64
C PRO A 350 27.94 17.73 4.16
N ARG A 351 28.32 17.88 5.44
CA ARG A 351 29.31 17.04 6.13
C ARG A 351 29.03 15.56 5.85
N HIS A 352 29.88 14.95 5.03
CA HIS A 352 29.87 13.52 4.76
C HIS A 352 29.90 12.77 6.10
N SER A 353 28.80 12.11 6.44
CA SER A 353 28.80 11.09 7.47
C SER A 353 29.88 10.07 7.09
N ASP A 354 30.83 9.86 8.01
CA ASP A 354 31.97 8.96 7.85
C ASP A 354 31.47 7.57 7.45
N ARG A 355 31.46 7.30 6.13
CA ARG A 355 30.98 6.03 5.62
C ARG A 355 32.02 4.98 5.97
N VAL A 356 31.59 3.93 6.67
CA VAL A 356 32.45 2.82 7.08
C VAL A 356 33.10 2.22 5.82
N LYS A 357 34.42 2.34 5.73
CA LYS A 357 35.23 1.70 4.69
C LYS A 357 35.63 0.31 5.17
N CYS A 358 35.57 -0.67 4.28
CA CYS A 358 35.97 -2.05 4.53
C CYS A 358 36.92 -2.52 3.43
N GLU A 359 37.85 -3.38 3.80
CA GLU A 359 38.76 -4.03 2.86
C GLU A 359 38.06 -5.26 2.26
N VAL A 360 38.05 -5.32 0.92
CA VAL A 360 37.36 -6.36 0.15
C VAL A 360 38.38 -7.06 -0.74
N VAL A 361 38.33 -8.39 -0.77
CA VAL A 361 39.15 -9.22 -1.66
C VAL A 361 38.38 -9.48 -2.94
N ALA A 362 38.94 -9.11 -4.09
CA ALA A 362 38.31 -9.33 -5.38
C ALA A 362 38.23 -10.84 -5.74
N PRO A 363 37.05 -11.39 -6.07
CA PRO A 363 36.89 -12.81 -6.40
C PRO A 363 37.46 -13.19 -7.78
N SER A 364 37.58 -12.22 -8.68
CA SER A 364 38.08 -12.34 -10.05
C SER A 364 38.70 -11.01 -10.50
N ASP A 365 39.26 -10.98 -11.70
CA ASP A 365 39.61 -9.71 -12.35
C ASP A 365 38.31 -8.98 -12.69
N LEU A 366 38.15 -7.75 -12.21
CA LEU A 366 36.93 -6.97 -12.35
C LEU A 366 37.26 -5.56 -12.88
N PRO A 367 36.48 -5.04 -13.85
CA PRO A 367 36.69 -3.71 -14.38
C PRO A 367 36.31 -2.63 -13.35
N GLY A 368 36.89 -1.43 -13.51
CA GLY A 368 36.59 -0.32 -12.61
C GLY A 368 35.13 0.10 -12.65
N GLY A 369 34.57 0.43 -11.48
CA GLY A 369 33.15 0.77 -11.32
C GLY A 369 32.21 -0.42 -11.15
N TYR A 370 32.68 -1.66 -11.40
CA TYR A 370 31.87 -2.85 -11.19
C TYR A 370 31.44 -2.99 -9.72
N MET A 371 30.22 -3.45 -9.48
CA MET A 371 29.71 -3.67 -8.12
C MET A 371 29.40 -5.14 -7.88
N PHE A 372 29.78 -5.67 -6.73
CA PHE A 372 29.48 -7.07 -6.37
C PHE A 372 29.14 -7.23 -4.88
N GLU A 373 28.42 -8.30 -4.55
CA GLU A 373 28.08 -8.62 -3.17
C GLU A 373 29.32 -9.13 -2.42
N ALA A 374 29.69 -8.44 -1.35
CA ALA A 374 30.74 -8.83 -0.43
C ALA A 374 30.15 -9.10 0.96
N GLN A 375 30.82 -9.94 1.74
CA GLN A 375 30.37 -10.31 3.08
C GLN A 375 31.44 -9.95 4.10
N LEU A 376 31.06 -9.19 5.13
CA LEU A 376 31.89 -8.89 6.30
C LEU A 376 31.21 -9.48 7.54
N GLY A 377 31.71 -10.62 8.00
CA GLY A 377 31.07 -11.39 9.07
C GLY A 377 29.70 -11.92 8.64
N SER A 378 28.64 -11.53 9.35
CA SER A 378 27.24 -11.90 9.00
C SER A 378 26.54 -10.88 8.10
N LYS A 379 27.19 -9.75 7.76
CA LYS A 379 26.58 -8.67 6.98
C LYS A 379 27.03 -8.74 5.52
N LYS A 380 26.06 -8.78 4.62
CA LYS A 380 26.26 -8.62 3.17
C LYS A 380 26.17 -7.15 2.79
N PHE A 381 27.04 -6.68 1.90
CA PHE A 381 27.07 -5.29 1.41
C PHE A 381 27.55 -5.26 -0.04
N LEU A 382 27.25 -4.19 -0.77
CA LEU A 382 27.66 -4.06 -2.18
C LEU A 382 29.01 -3.33 -2.22
N ALA A 383 30.05 -4.01 -2.68
CA ALA A 383 31.38 -3.45 -2.86
C ALA A 383 31.51 -2.84 -4.27
N THR A 384 32.12 -1.66 -4.40
CA THR A 384 32.36 -1.00 -5.69
C THR A 384 33.84 -1.03 -6.02
N VAL A 385 34.19 -1.60 -7.17
CA VAL A 385 35.56 -1.69 -7.67
C VAL A 385 36.08 -0.29 -8.02
N PRO A 386 37.30 0.09 -7.59
CA PRO A 386 37.90 1.39 -7.94
C PRO A 386 38.07 1.55 -9.45
N SER A 387 38.14 2.78 -9.95
CA SER A 387 38.16 3.09 -11.40
C SER A 387 39.28 2.40 -12.19
N GLY A 388 40.38 2.01 -11.55
CA GLY A 388 41.48 1.24 -12.17
C GLY A 388 41.20 -0.25 -12.38
N GLY A 389 40.03 -0.75 -11.96
CA GLY A 389 39.77 -2.19 -11.87
C GLY A 389 40.55 -2.83 -10.72
N VAL A 390 40.35 -4.13 -10.54
CA VAL A 390 41.06 -4.96 -9.56
C VAL A 390 41.37 -6.32 -10.15
N THR A 391 42.51 -6.91 -9.79
CA THR A 391 42.85 -8.29 -10.15
C THR A 391 42.32 -9.27 -9.12
N LYS A 392 42.10 -10.53 -9.50
CA LYS A 392 41.68 -11.61 -8.61
C LYS A 392 42.60 -11.70 -7.39
N GLY A 393 42.02 -11.69 -6.20
CA GLY A 393 42.73 -11.74 -4.92
C GLY A 393 43.28 -10.40 -4.43
N GLN A 394 43.22 -9.34 -5.24
CA GLN A 394 43.62 -8.01 -4.82
C GLN A 394 42.67 -7.50 -3.72
N GLN A 395 43.25 -6.96 -2.65
CA GLN A 395 42.52 -6.25 -1.62
C GLN A 395 42.35 -4.79 -2.04
N PHE A 396 41.13 -4.29 -1.90
CA PHE A 396 40.83 -2.89 -2.14
C PHE A 396 39.84 -2.37 -1.10
N LEU A 397 39.90 -1.07 -0.86
CA LEU A 397 38.98 -0.42 0.07
C LEU A 397 37.67 -0.11 -0.65
N SER A 398 36.56 -0.66 -0.16
CA SER A 398 35.21 -0.30 -0.60
C SER A 398 34.44 0.37 0.53
N THR A 399 33.52 1.26 0.18
CA THR A 399 32.58 1.82 1.15
C THR A 399 31.47 0.81 1.41
N MET A 400 31.20 0.44 2.67
CA MET A 400 30.07 -0.43 3.01
C MET A 400 28.75 0.29 2.73
N LYS A 401 28.08 -0.09 1.65
CA LYS A 401 26.66 0.20 1.46
C LYS A 401 25.87 -1.02 1.92
N PRO A 402 25.23 -1.01 3.11
CA PRO A 402 24.45 -2.15 3.58
C PRO A 402 23.41 -2.54 2.53
N LEU A 403 23.35 -3.84 2.20
CA LEU A 403 22.49 -4.36 1.12
C LEU A 403 21.00 -4.07 1.36
N GLU A 404 20.61 -3.85 2.62
CA GLU A 404 19.23 -3.63 3.03
C GLU A 404 18.59 -2.38 2.39
N ASN A 405 19.38 -1.42 1.89
CA ASN A 405 18.87 -0.24 1.19
C ASN A 405 19.80 0.15 0.04
N ILE A 406 19.87 -0.68 -1.01
CA ILE A 406 20.44 -0.22 -2.28
C ILE A 406 19.42 0.77 -2.88
N GLU A 407 19.63 2.05 -2.60
CA GLU A 407 19.00 3.13 -3.35
C GLU A 407 19.56 3.08 -4.76
N ILE A 408 18.76 2.56 -5.69
CA ILE A 408 19.03 2.69 -7.11
C ILE A 408 19.06 4.20 -7.40
N PRO A 409 20.17 4.75 -7.92
CA PRO A 409 20.25 6.17 -8.23
C PRO A 409 19.29 6.48 -9.37
N VAL A 410 18.07 6.88 -9.03
CA VAL A 410 17.06 7.30 -10.01
C VAL A 410 17.32 8.76 -10.36
N THR A 411 17.44 9.05 -11.65
CA THR A 411 17.60 10.42 -12.15
C THR A 411 16.36 11.25 -11.82
N MET A 412 16.55 12.35 -11.09
CA MET A 412 15.49 13.32 -10.83
C MET A 412 15.37 14.28 -12.02
N GLY A 413 14.16 14.68 -12.37
CA GLY A 413 13.93 15.68 -13.42
C GLY A 413 13.99 15.14 -14.85
N GLY A 414 14.23 13.83 -15.05
CA GLY A 414 14.31 13.23 -16.37
C GLY A 414 14.14 11.71 -16.35
N TRP A 415 13.61 11.16 -17.44
CA TRP A 415 13.63 9.71 -17.66
C TRP A 415 15.07 9.21 -17.75
N SER A 416 15.32 7.98 -17.28
CA SER A 416 16.66 7.39 -17.34
C SER A 416 17.09 7.07 -18.78
N ASP A 417 16.12 6.94 -19.67
CA ASP A 417 16.26 6.51 -21.05
C ASP A 417 15.18 7.14 -21.93
N ASP A 418 15.46 7.24 -23.23
CA ASP A 418 14.48 7.71 -24.23
C ASP A 418 13.39 6.67 -24.48
N LEU A 419 12.20 7.14 -24.88
CA LEU A 419 11.04 6.28 -25.15
C LEU A 419 11.35 5.20 -26.20
N CYS A 420 12.06 5.55 -27.27
CA CYS A 420 12.41 4.62 -28.35
C CYS A 420 13.62 3.72 -28.03
N ASN A 421 14.30 3.90 -26.88
CA ASN A 421 15.42 3.06 -26.47
C ASN A 421 14.94 1.73 -25.84
N CYS A 422 13.75 1.23 -26.20
CA CYS A 422 13.18 -0.01 -25.65
C CYS A 422 14.07 -1.24 -25.91
N PHE A 423 14.88 -1.21 -26.97
CA PHE A 423 15.83 -2.26 -27.35
C PHE A 423 17.24 -2.11 -26.77
N GLY A 424 17.53 -1.08 -25.97
CA GLY A 424 18.88 -0.83 -25.44
C GLY A 424 19.47 -1.99 -24.64
N ALA A 425 18.61 -2.75 -23.94
CA ALA A 425 19.00 -3.95 -23.18
C ALA A 425 18.94 -5.26 -24.01
N GLY A 426 18.63 -5.18 -25.30
CA GLY A 426 18.46 -6.31 -26.22
C GLY A 426 17.00 -6.76 -26.44
N ILE A 427 16.74 -7.38 -27.59
CA ILE A 427 15.39 -7.82 -28.02
C ILE A 427 14.83 -8.93 -27.11
N CYS A 428 15.70 -9.75 -26.54
CA CYS A 428 15.34 -10.84 -25.64
C CYS A 428 15.32 -10.43 -24.16
N HIS A 429 15.46 -9.13 -23.85
CA HIS A 429 15.45 -8.69 -22.46
C HIS A 429 14.07 -8.96 -21.83
N PRO A 430 13.98 -9.55 -20.62
CA PRO A 430 12.72 -9.93 -20.00
C PRO A 430 11.71 -8.79 -19.86
N LEU A 431 12.18 -7.57 -19.59
CA LEU A 431 11.31 -6.40 -19.52
C LEU A 431 10.64 -6.07 -20.87
N LEU A 432 11.38 -6.19 -21.98
CA LEU A 432 10.85 -5.91 -23.31
C LEU A 432 9.85 -7.00 -23.73
N LEU A 433 10.20 -8.27 -23.52
CA LEU A 433 9.30 -9.39 -23.79
C LEU A 433 8.01 -9.28 -22.96
N ASN A 434 8.11 -8.93 -21.67
CA ASN A 434 6.93 -8.68 -20.86
C ASN A 434 6.17 -7.43 -21.31
N GLY A 435 6.85 -6.35 -21.69
CA GLY A 435 6.20 -5.16 -22.21
C GLY A 435 5.41 -5.39 -23.50
N ILE A 436 5.84 -6.34 -24.34
CA ILE A 436 5.18 -6.69 -25.62
C ILE A 436 4.08 -7.73 -25.40
N PHE A 437 4.42 -8.87 -24.76
CA PHE A 437 3.54 -10.04 -24.69
C PHE A 437 2.69 -10.09 -23.42
N PHE A 438 3.16 -9.48 -22.32
CA PHE A 438 2.53 -9.55 -21.00
C PHE A 438 2.48 -8.18 -20.30
N PRO A 439 1.95 -7.13 -20.96
CA PRO A 439 2.04 -5.75 -20.47
C PRO A 439 1.45 -5.58 -19.07
N CYS A 440 0.39 -6.32 -18.73
CA CYS A 440 -0.20 -6.33 -17.38
C CYS A 440 0.80 -6.80 -16.30
N ILE A 441 1.62 -7.81 -16.59
CA ILE A 441 2.62 -8.32 -15.64
C ILE A 441 3.73 -7.30 -15.49
N ALA A 442 4.28 -6.78 -16.59
CA ALA A 442 5.33 -5.74 -16.54
C ALA A 442 4.87 -4.50 -15.76
N LEU A 443 3.62 -4.06 -15.98
CA LEU A 443 3.05 -2.93 -15.26
C LEU A 443 2.80 -3.25 -13.79
N GLY A 444 2.32 -4.46 -13.47
CA GLY A 444 2.19 -4.97 -12.12
C GLY A 444 3.52 -4.95 -11.35
N GLN A 445 4.60 -5.38 -12.01
CA GLN A 445 5.96 -5.31 -11.46
C GLN A 445 6.36 -3.86 -11.16
N ILE A 446 6.21 -2.96 -12.14
CA ILE A 446 6.53 -1.54 -11.98
C ILE A 446 5.75 -0.92 -10.82
N MET A 447 4.43 -1.13 -10.77
CA MET A 447 3.56 -0.62 -9.70
C MET A 447 3.98 -1.15 -8.32
N THR A 448 4.31 -2.44 -8.21
CA THR A 448 4.79 -3.02 -6.95
C THR A 448 6.11 -2.39 -6.50
N ARG A 449 7.03 -2.09 -7.42
CA ARG A 449 8.30 -1.39 -7.09
C ARG A 449 8.08 0.06 -6.68
N THR A 450 7.17 0.76 -7.35
CA THR A 450 6.96 2.20 -7.12
C THR A 450 6.09 2.49 -5.90
N GLY A 451 5.37 1.50 -5.38
CA GLY A 451 4.46 1.67 -4.25
C GLY A 451 3.02 1.97 -4.66
N LEU A 452 2.63 1.57 -5.88
CA LEU A 452 1.31 1.85 -6.43
C LEU A 452 0.38 0.62 -6.32
N ASP A 453 -0.90 0.87 -6.05
CA ASP A 453 -1.94 -0.15 -6.14
C ASP A 453 -2.25 -0.54 -7.59
N TRP A 454 -3.17 -1.49 -7.77
CA TRP A 454 -3.62 -1.97 -9.06
C TRP A 454 -4.37 -0.92 -9.90
N ARG A 455 -4.63 0.28 -9.36
CA ARG A 455 -5.21 1.44 -10.04
C ARG A 455 -4.18 2.54 -10.28
N ALA A 456 -2.90 2.23 -10.10
CA ALA A 456 -1.78 3.16 -10.18
C ALA A 456 -1.85 4.33 -9.17
N ARG A 457 -2.45 4.14 -7.99
CA ARG A 457 -2.49 5.13 -6.91
C ARG A 457 -1.48 4.78 -5.82
N PRO A 458 -0.87 5.76 -5.13
CA PRO A 458 -0.02 5.49 -3.97
C PRO A 458 -0.76 4.66 -2.93
N ALA A 459 -0.14 3.58 -2.46
CA ALA A 459 -0.76 2.65 -1.53
C ALA A 459 0.24 2.07 -0.54
N ASN A 460 -0.28 1.59 0.59
CA ASN A 460 0.52 0.92 1.61
C ASN A 460 1.28 -0.28 1.03
N LYS A 461 2.44 -0.61 1.62
CA LYS A 461 3.32 -1.69 1.17
C LYS A 461 2.57 -2.99 0.89
N LEU A 462 1.62 -3.38 1.75
CA LEU A 462 0.78 -4.59 1.60
C LEU A 462 -0.12 -4.57 0.35
N VAL A 463 -0.69 -3.42 0.01
CA VAL A 463 -1.61 -3.28 -1.13
C VAL A 463 -0.81 -3.21 -2.44
N SER A 464 0.26 -2.42 -2.47
CA SER A 464 1.20 -2.37 -3.60
C SER A 464 1.83 -3.74 -3.89
N SER A 465 2.13 -4.46 -2.82
CA SER A 465 2.58 -5.85 -2.80
C SER A 465 1.71 -6.82 -3.61
N LEU A 466 0.41 -6.54 -3.70
CA LEU A 466 -0.61 -7.36 -4.35
C LEU A 466 -0.89 -6.90 -5.78
N SER A 467 -0.36 -5.75 -6.22
CA SER A 467 -0.60 -5.19 -7.56
C SER A 467 -0.17 -6.17 -8.66
N CYS A 468 1.02 -6.76 -8.58
CA CYS A 468 1.47 -7.78 -9.53
C CYS A 468 0.54 -9.00 -9.56
N THR A 469 0.11 -9.50 -8.40
CA THR A 469 -0.82 -10.64 -8.32
C THR A 469 -2.18 -10.30 -8.95
N ASN A 470 -2.74 -9.14 -8.64
CA ASN A 470 -4.03 -8.71 -9.20
C ASN A 470 -3.96 -8.55 -10.72
N MET A 471 -2.87 -7.98 -11.24
CA MET A 471 -2.65 -7.87 -12.69
C MET A 471 -2.50 -9.23 -13.37
N THR A 472 -1.84 -10.18 -12.69
CA THR A 472 -1.68 -11.56 -13.17
C THR A 472 -3.04 -12.26 -13.24
N VAL A 473 -3.88 -12.14 -12.20
CA VAL A 473 -5.24 -12.69 -12.20
C VAL A 473 -6.10 -12.07 -13.31
N PHE A 474 -6.03 -10.76 -13.49
CA PHE A 474 -6.73 -10.05 -14.58
C PHE A 474 -6.30 -10.58 -15.96
N LEU A 475 -4.99 -10.74 -16.19
CA LEU A 475 -4.45 -11.28 -17.44
C LEU A 475 -4.95 -12.71 -17.69
N PHE A 476 -4.86 -13.60 -16.70
CA PHE A 476 -5.34 -14.98 -16.85
C PHE A 476 -6.83 -15.04 -17.16
N PHE A 477 -7.64 -14.22 -16.49
CA PHE A 477 -9.07 -14.12 -16.77
C PHE A 477 -9.33 -13.69 -18.22
N TRP A 478 -8.63 -12.64 -18.68
CA TRP A 478 -8.75 -12.13 -20.04
C TRP A 478 -8.32 -13.15 -21.10
N VAL A 479 -7.21 -13.87 -20.87
CA VAL A 479 -6.74 -14.95 -21.76
C VAL A 479 -7.74 -16.11 -21.78
N ALA A 480 -8.22 -16.58 -20.62
CA ALA A 480 -9.16 -17.69 -20.54
C ALA A 480 -10.47 -17.38 -21.27
N MET A 481 -10.96 -16.15 -21.15
CA MET A 481 -12.15 -15.67 -21.86
C MET A 481 -11.94 -15.59 -23.38
N ASN A 482 -10.78 -15.12 -23.85
CA ASN A 482 -10.50 -15.11 -25.30
C ASN A 482 -10.29 -16.52 -25.85
N CYS A 483 -9.66 -17.42 -25.10
CA CYS A 483 -9.54 -18.83 -25.47
C CYS A 483 -10.91 -19.52 -25.55
N SER A 484 -11.82 -19.26 -24.60
CA SER A 484 -13.17 -19.83 -24.65
C SER A 484 -13.99 -19.29 -25.81
N ALA A 485 -13.86 -17.99 -26.12
CA ALA A 485 -14.42 -17.38 -27.32
C ALA A 485 -13.89 -18.03 -28.61
N ALA A 486 -12.56 -18.20 -28.73
CA ALA A 486 -11.93 -18.83 -29.88
C ALA A 486 -12.40 -20.29 -30.07
N LEU A 487 -12.51 -21.06 -28.98
CA LEU A 487 -13.07 -22.41 -29.01
C LEU A 487 -14.54 -22.41 -29.45
N MET A 488 -15.35 -21.46 -28.96
CA MET A 488 -16.75 -21.31 -29.39
C MET A 488 -16.84 -21.03 -30.89
N PHE A 489 -15.99 -20.13 -31.42
CA PHE A 489 -15.95 -19.84 -32.85
C PHE A 489 -15.51 -21.07 -33.66
N MET A 490 -14.48 -21.78 -33.21
CA MET A 490 -14.01 -23.01 -33.86
C MET A 490 -15.12 -24.07 -33.95
N VAL A 491 -15.85 -24.31 -32.86
CA VAL A 491 -16.96 -25.27 -32.83
C VAL A 491 -18.09 -24.85 -33.77
N ARG A 492 -18.44 -23.56 -33.83
CA ARG A 492 -19.48 -23.07 -34.74
C ARG A 492 -19.06 -23.16 -36.19
N TRP A 493 -17.82 -22.80 -36.48
CA TRP A 493 -17.22 -22.94 -37.81
C TRP A 493 -17.31 -24.39 -38.30
N GLN A 494 -16.95 -25.36 -37.45
CA GLN A 494 -17.06 -26.79 -37.77
C GLN A 494 -18.50 -27.26 -38.00
N ARG A 495 -19.50 -26.60 -37.40
CA ARG A 495 -20.92 -26.92 -37.58
C ARG A 495 -21.57 -26.23 -38.78
N GLY A 496 -20.83 -25.41 -39.53
CA GLY A 496 -21.38 -24.64 -40.65
C GLY A 496 -22.46 -23.63 -40.22
N GLN A 497 -22.39 -23.14 -38.98
CA GLN A 497 -23.31 -22.11 -38.50
C GLN A 497 -22.81 -20.72 -38.89
N ASP A 498 -23.70 -19.88 -39.42
CA ASP A 498 -23.37 -18.50 -39.75
C ASP A 498 -22.99 -17.70 -38.50
N MET A 499 -21.88 -16.96 -38.59
CA MET A 499 -21.41 -16.10 -37.50
C MET A 499 -22.17 -14.78 -37.51
N THR A 500 -23.30 -14.73 -36.79
CA THR A 500 -24.04 -13.48 -36.61
C THR A 500 -23.27 -12.49 -35.70
N PRO A 501 -23.43 -11.17 -35.92
CA PRO A 501 -22.80 -10.12 -35.11
C PRO A 501 -23.01 -10.24 -33.61
N ASP A 502 -24.15 -10.78 -33.19
CA ASP A 502 -24.52 -10.92 -31.78
C ASP A 502 -23.53 -11.79 -30.98
N TYR A 503 -22.80 -12.68 -31.65
CA TYR A 503 -21.82 -13.55 -30.99
C TYR A 503 -20.48 -12.85 -30.75
N TYR A 504 -19.95 -12.12 -31.72
CA TYR A 504 -18.63 -11.52 -31.62
C TYR A 504 -18.64 -10.09 -31.07
N ALA A 505 -19.75 -9.36 -31.20
CA ALA A 505 -19.86 -7.98 -30.70
C ALA A 505 -19.56 -7.85 -29.20
N PRO A 506 -20.06 -8.71 -28.29
CA PRO A 506 -19.72 -8.64 -26.87
C PRO A 506 -18.23 -8.88 -26.59
N ILE A 507 -17.61 -9.80 -27.32
CA ILE A 507 -16.18 -10.13 -27.18
C ILE A 507 -15.32 -8.96 -27.66
N ILE A 508 -15.67 -8.34 -28.79
CA ILE A 508 -15.01 -7.12 -29.27
C ILE A 508 -15.16 -6.00 -28.24
N GLY A 509 -16.37 -5.75 -27.75
CA GLY A 509 -16.63 -4.72 -26.75
C GLY A 509 -15.82 -4.92 -25.46
N LEU A 510 -15.72 -6.15 -24.97
CA LEU A 510 -14.95 -6.48 -23.77
C LEU A 510 -13.43 -6.38 -23.99
N ASN A 511 -12.95 -6.73 -25.18
CA ASN A 511 -11.54 -6.51 -25.56
C ASN A 511 -11.20 -5.02 -25.67
N LEU A 512 -12.07 -4.20 -26.26
CA LEU A 512 -11.91 -2.74 -26.32
C LEU A 512 -11.93 -2.12 -24.91
N LEU A 513 -12.84 -2.56 -24.03
CA LEU A 513 -12.87 -2.12 -22.64
C LEU A 513 -11.58 -2.49 -21.90
N SER A 514 -11.06 -3.71 -22.12
CA SER A 514 -9.81 -4.18 -21.52
C SER A 514 -8.61 -3.37 -22.03
N LEU A 515 -8.58 -3.05 -23.33
CA LEU A 515 -7.55 -2.22 -23.95
C LEU A 515 -7.58 -0.79 -23.39
N PHE A 516 -8.77 -0.17 -23.29
CA PHE A 516 -8.94 1.16 -22.71
C PHE A 516 -8.54 1.19 -21.22
N TYR A 517 -8.89 0.14 -20.47
CA TYR A 517 -8.45 -0.02 -19.08
C TYR A 517 -6.92 -0.07 -18.99
N LEU A 518 -6.26 -0.86 -19.84
CA LEU A 518 -4.79 -0.97 -19.84
C LEU A 518 -4.12 0.35 -20.23
N GLN A 519 -4.65 1.06 -21.24
CA GLN A 519 -4.16 2.39 -21.63
C GLN A 519 -4.22 3.39 -20.46
N ASN A 520 -5.38 3.47 -19.79
CA ASN A 520 -5.54 4.33 -18.61
C ASN A 520 -4.59 3.93 -17.48
N LEU A 521 -4.37 2.63 -17.28
CA LEU A 521 -3.48 2.14 -16.24
C LEU A 521 -2.02 2.50 -16.55
N VAL A 522 -1.57 2.36 -17.80
CA VAL A 522 -0.21 2.77 -18.22
C VAL A 522 -0.04 4.28 -18.09
N LYS A 523 -1.03 5.07 -18.54
CA LYS A 523 -1.05 6.53 -18.38
C LYS A 523 -0.90 6.94 -16.91
N ASN A 524 -1.78 6.44 -16.04
CA ASN A 524 -1.77 6.80 -14.62
C ASN A 524 -0.48 6.33 -13.92
N THR A 525 0.05 5.16 -14.29
CA THR A 525 1.34 4.69 -13.75
C THR A 525 2.48 5.63 -14.14
N ARG A 526 2.51 6.07 -15.40
CA ARG A 526 3.52 6.98 -15.91
C ARG A 526 3.44 8.35 -15.25
N GLU A 527 2.23 8.90 -15.12
CA GLU A 527 1.95 10.16 -14.43
C GLU A 527 2.44 10.11 -12.97
N ALA A 528 2.08 9.05 -12.24
CA ALA A 528 2.51 8.85 -10.85
C ALA A 528 4.04 8.74 -10.72
N ILE A 529 4.72 8.10 -11.68
CA ILE A 529 6.19 8.03 -11.71
C ILE A 529 6.77 9.41 -11.98
N ARG A 530 6.27 10.16 -12.95
CA ARG A 530 6.77 11.51 -13.22
C ARG A 530 6.60 12.44 -12.03
N ASP A 531 5.43 12.42 -11.39
CA ASP A 531 5.15 13.24 -10.22
C ASP A 531 6.13 12.90 -9.09
N LYS A 532 6.39 11.60 -8.89
CA LYS A 532 7.34 11.11 -7.89
C LYS A 532 8.79 11.52 -8.16
N TYR A 533 9.22 11.55 -9.42
CA TYR A 533 10.60 11.86 -9.81
C TYR A 533 10.78 13.26 -10.42
N GLN A 534 9.75 14.12 -10.28
CA GLN A 534 9.71 15.48 -10.82
C GLN A 534 10.04 15.56 -12.33
N ILE A 535 9.65 14.57 -13.12
CA ILE A 535 9.96 14.52 -14.54
C ILE A 535 8.98 15.46 -15.28
N PRO A 536 9.45 16.55 -15.90
CA PRO A 536 8.58 17.45 -16.64
C PRO A 536 8.09 16.81 -17.93
N GLN A 537 6.95 17.28 -18.42
CA GLN A 537 6.49 16.93 -19.76
C GLN A 537 7.36 17.67 -20.78
N THR A 538 7.86 16.95 -21.78
CA THR A 538 8.72 17.50 -22.83
C THR A 538 7.95 17.64 -24.14
N THR A 539 7.02 16.72 -24.40
CA THR A 539 6.33 16.61 -25.69
C THR A 539 4.83 16.62 -25.45
N CYS A 540 4.13 17.63 -25.98
CA CYS A 540 2.67 17.78 -25.90
C CYS A 540 2.14 17.89 -24.46
N ILE A 541 2.34 19.08 -23.89
CA ILE A 541 1.90 19.48 -22.55
C ILE A 541 0.42 19.14 -22.33
N GLY A 542 0.12 18.45 -21.23
CA GLY A 542 -1.18 17.93 -20.82
C GLY A 542 -1.53 16.53 -21.35
N CYS A 543 -0.88 16.07 -22.43
CA CYS A 543 -1.29 14.87 -23.17
C CYS A 543 -0.18 13.83 -23.39
N GLU A 544 1.07 14.12 -22.99
CA GLU A 544 2.23 13.24 -23.23
C GLU A 544 1.96 11.78 -22.81
N ASP A 545 1.52 11.56 -21.57
CA ASP A 545 1.32 10.20 -21.05
C ASP A 545 0.20 9.45 -21.77
N CYS A 546 -0.84 10.16 -22.21
CA CYS A 546 -1.95 9.59 -22.97
C CYS A 546 -1.47 9.13 -24.35
N MET A 547 -0.64 9.94 -25.02
CA MET A 547 -0.10 9.59 -26.33
C MET A 547 0.95 8.47 -26.24
N CYS A 548 1.86 8.53 -25.26
CA CYS A 548 2.84 7.46 -25.04
C CYS A 548 2.15 6.12 -24.76
N SER A 549 1.14 6.10 -23.87
CA SER A 549 0.38 4.89 -23.54
C SER A 549 -0.44 4.34 -24.71
N THR A 550 -0.92 5.20 -25.61
CA THR A 550 -1.74 4.79 -26.77
C THR A 550 -0.89 4.32 -27.95
N PHE A 551 0.16 5.07 -28.32
CA PHE A 551 0.90 4.84 -29.57
C PHE A 551 2.13 3.95 -29.42
N CYS A 552 2.81 3.94 -28.26
CA CYS A 552 3.83 2.92 -27.96
C CYS A 552 3.77 2.47 -26.51
N MET A 553 2.74 1.67 -26.19
CA MET A 553 2.53 1.12 -24.85
C MET A 553 3.74 0.31 -24.35
N SER A 554 4.30 -0.57 -25.18
CA SER A 554 5.46 -1.40 -24.81
C SER A 554 6.71 -0.57 -24.54
N CYS A 555 7.00 0.43 -25.39
CA CYS A 555 8.08 1.40 -25.17
C CYS A 555 7.92 2.11 -23.82
N THR A 556 6.71 2.60 -23.56
CA THR A 556 6.36 3.34 -22.35
C THR A 556 6.56 2.49 -21.09
N ILE A 557 6.13 1.23 -21.14
CA ILE A 557 6.35 0.26 -20.06
C ILE A 557 7.85 -0.02 -19.87
N CYS A 558 8.62 -0.17 -20.95
CA CYS A 558 10.07 -0.38 -20.86
C CYS A 558 10.79 0.82 -20.24
N GLN A 559 10.44 2.04 -20.64
CA GLN A 559 11.00 3.29 -20.11
C GLN A 559 10.71 3.41 -18.60
N MET A 560 9.45 3.24 -18.19
CA MET A 560 9.10 3.20 -16.76
C MET A 560 9.81 2.07 -16.01
N GLY A 561 9.96 0.91 -16.67
CA GLY A 561 10.62 -0.25 -16.13
C GLY A 561 12.09 0.01 -15.82
N ARG A 562 12.85 0.56 -16.76
CA ARG A 562 14.27 0.91 -16.57
C ARG A 562 14.47 2.11 -15.66
N HIS A 563 13.54 3.06 -15.66
CA HIS A 563 13.62 4.17 -14.71
C HIS A 563 13.43 3.72 -13.25
N THR A 564 12.65 2.66 -13.02
CA THR A 564 12.34 2.15 -11.68
C THR A 564 13.21 0.97 -11.25
N ALA A 565 14.16 0.53 -12.11
CA ALA A 565 15.10 -0.52 -11.80
C ALA A 565 16.37 -0.45 -12.65
N ASP A 566 17.51 -0.69 -12.01
CA ASP A 566 18.81 -0.77 -12.67
C ASP A 566 19.03 -2.17 -13.25
N PHE A 567 18.74 -2.32 -14.55
CA PHE A 567 18.94 -3.58 -15.27
C PHE A 567 20.37 -3.77 -15.79
N ASP A 568 21.23 -2.74 -15.68
CA ASP A 568 22.65 -2.87 -15.99
C ASP A 568 23.38 -3.59 -14.83
N THR A 569 22.93 -3.33 -13.60
CA THR A 569 23.42 -4.02 -12.40
C THR A 569 22.71 -5.35 -12.15
N PHE A 570 21.40 -5.42 -12.34
CA PHE A 570 20.59 -6.60 -12.01
C PHE A 570 19.91 -7.21 -13.23
N ASN A 571 20.18 -8.49 -13.48
CA ASN A 571 19.47 -9.23 -14.53
C ASN A 571 17.96 -9.25 -14.26
N GLY A 572 17.17 -8.85 -15.27
CA GLY A 572 15.72 -8.92 -15.18
C GLY A 572 15.23 -10.36 -15.02
N THR A 573 14.20 -10.56 -14.20
CA THR A 573 13.54 -11.86 -14.05
C THR A 573 12.12 -11.79 -14.59
N CYS A 574 11.77 -12.69 -15.51
CA CYS A 574 10.41 -12.80 -16.02
C CYS A 574 9.46 -13.29 -14.91
N CYS A 575 8.23 -12.76 -14.86
CA CYS A 575 7.19 -13.19 -13.93
C CYS A 575 7.53 -13.16 -12.44
N SER A 576 8.61 -12.49 -12.02
CA SER A 576 8.84 -12.21 -10.59
C SER A 576 7.95 -11.06 -10.14
N ARG A 577 7.79 -10.89 -8.83
CA ARG A 577 6.93 -9.85 -8.25
C ARG A 577 7.36 -8.43 -8.60
N THR A 578 8.65 -8.19 -8.77
CA THR A 578 9.25 -6.86 -9.02
C THR A 578 9.98 -6.79 -10.36
N GLY A 579 10.04 -7.88 -11.12
CA GLY A 579 10.88 -7.99 -12.32
C GLY A 579 12.38 -8.11 -12.02
N LEU A 580 12.76 -8.19 -10.74
CA LEU A 580 14.13 -8.35 -10.25
C LEU A 580 14.30 -9.71 -9.56
N PRO A 581 15.55 -10.17 -9.34
CA PRO A 581 15.84 -11.36 -8.55
C PRO A 581 15.36 -11.19 -7.10
N GLY A 582 14.86 -12.25 -6.47
CA GLY A 582 14.24 -12.19 -5.13
C GLY A 582 15.16 -11.74 -3.99
N GLN A 583 16.48 -11.74 -4.22
CA GLN A 583 17.49 -11.29 -3.27
C GLN A 583 17.62 -9.75 -3.23
N VAL A 584 17.13 -9.06 -4.25
CA VAL A 584 17.17 -7.59 -4.33
C VAL A 584 15.93 -7.06 -3.62
N GLU A 585 16.04 -6.88 -2.30
CA GLU A 585 15.03 -6.13 -1.56
C GLU A 585 15.11 -4.66 -1.94
N LEU A 586 14.07 -4.16 -2.61
CA LEU A 586 13.96 -2.75 -2.93
C LEU A 586 13.79 -1.97 -1.63
N ALA A 587 14.63 -0.93 -1.46
CA ALA A 587 14.48 0.03 -0.39
C ALA A 587 13.03 0.52 -0.37
N SER A 588 12.37 0.38 0.78
CA SER A 588 10.96 0.68 0.92
C SER A 588 10.70 2.14 0.53
N SER A 589 9.91 2.35 -0.54
CA SER A 589 9.53 3.66 -1.06
C SER A 589 8.87 4.59 -0.01
N ALA A 590 8.45 4.04 1.13
CA ALA A 590 8.00 4.79 2.30
C ALA A 590 9.01 5.83 2.84
N ILE A 591 10.31 5.70 2.54
CA ILE A 591 11.32 6.68 2.97
C ILE A 591 11.19 8.00 2.17
N TYR A 592 10.84 7.91 0.88
CA TYR A 592 10.68 9.10 0.02
C TYR A 592 9.33 9.80 0.24
N GLU A 593 8.25 9.05 0.51
CA GLU A 593 6.91 9.63 0.69
C GLU A 593 6.84 10.60 1.89
N ASN A 594 7.60 10.32 2.96
CA ASN A 594 7.70 11.22 4.12
C ASN A 594 8.55 12.47 3.85
N SER A 595 9.58 12.38 3.00
CA SER A 595 10.42 13.55 2.66
C SER A 595 9.76 14.48 1.65
N TYR A 596 8.90 13.95 0.77
CA TYR A 596 8.17 14.75 -0.22
C TYR A 596 6.97 15.48 0.36
N ARG A 597 6.22 14.83 1.28
CA ARG A 597 5.11 15.51 1.97
C ARG A 597 5.54 16.68 2.83
N SER A 598 6.80 16.73 3.27
CA SER A 598 7.34 17.85 4.04
C SER A 598 7.86 19.01 3.18
N MET A 599 7.86 18.87 1.84
CA MET A 599 8.35 19.90 0.91
C MET A 599 7.26 20.54 0.03
N ALA A 600 6.05 19.99 0.04
CA ALA A 600 4.87 20.51 -0.65
C ALA A 600 3.83 20.94 0.38
#